data_AF-A0A2V3PL76-F1
#
_entry.id   AF-A0A2V3PL76-F1
#
_cell.length_a   1.000
_cell.length_b   1.000
_cell.length_c   1.000
_cell.angle_alpha   90.00
_cell.angle_beta   90.00
_cell.angle_gamma   90.00
#
_symmetry.space_group_name_H-M   'P 1'
#
loop_
_entity.id
_entity.type
_entity.pdbx_description
1 polymer ?
#
loop_
_entity_poly.entity_id
_entity_poly.type
_entity_poly.pdbx_seq_one_letter_code
_entity_poly.pdbx_strand_id
1 'polypeptide(L)'
;MIININNMKFKILFTPLLALSLFSSCIKDEPLNKEADIESFSLPDSILINSVISDNKVTLVIKGTDYKKLAPQIVVTPGATITPASGDTLDFTNGVTYTVVSEDKKYSKVYTVNITSSISLNFDFEDWFMEGGLWKYPALDDDMWSSANQGIMMAKLGKVDVYPTRSTEDAFSGKHAALLETQRGGTFLVAGYVAIFSGSLFRGAFKLNMASPPQSALFGQIHPKESGKPINMTGYYKYAPGDTLINRDGIVPNKTDEFSIYAVVYKVTKGAEGLNEYLNGENVLTSDKLVGKAILEDRSPKDKYTKFDLPFVYTEELNYDLYDYKLAVVFASSKNGDFYEGAVGSKLIVDNVEVVCEYESN
;
A
#
# COMPACT_ATOMS: atom_id res chain seq x y z
N MET A 1 -30.21 -29.46 -79.60
CA MET A 1 -31.60 -29.89 -79.36
C MET A 1 -32.01 -29.37 -78.00
N ILE A 2 -32.86 -28.33 -77.99
CA ILE A 2 -33.76 -27.84 -76.91
C ILE A 2 -33.06 -27.27 -75.65
N ILE A 3 -32.87 -25.94 -75.46
CA ILE A 3 -33.84 -24.81 -75.18
C ILE A 3 -34.41 -24.92 -73.74
N ASN A 4 -34.58 -23.92 -72.86
CA ASN A 4 -34.39 -22.46 -72.79
C ASN A 4 -34.37 -22.02 -71.31
N ILE A 5 -33.88 -20.81 -71.07
CA ILE A 5 -34.15 -19.96 -69.88
C ILE A 5 -35.45 -19.17 -70.11
N ASN A 6 -36.30 -18.95 -69.09
CA ASN A 6 -36.83 -17.61 -68.72
C ASN A 6 -37.87 -17.59 -67.57
N ASN A 7 -37.50 -16.86 -66.51
CA ASN A 7 -38.23 -15.79 -65.81
C ASN A 7 -39.76 -15.78 -65.72
N MET A 8 -40.28 -15.60 -64.50
CA MET A 8 -41.42 -14.70 -64.25
C MET A 8 -41.42 -14.08 -62.84
N LYS A 9 -41.76 -12.79 -62.81
CA LYS A 9 -41.68 -11.82 -61.70
C LYS A 9 -42.80 -12.01 -60.67
N PHE A 10 -42.54 -11.73 -59.38
CA PHE A 10 -43.61 -11.44 -58.41
C PHE A 10 -43.30 -10.15 -57.62
N LYS A 11 -44.39 -9.41 -57.35
CA LYS A 11 -44.45 -7.99 -56.97
C LYS A 11 -44.24 -7.75 -55.47
N ILE A 12 -43.70 -6.58 -55.14
CA ILE A 12 -43.63 -5.97 -53.80
C ILE A 12 -45.03 -5.53 -53.34
N LEU A 13 -45.43 -5.82 -52.07
CA LEU A 13 -46.25 -4.90 -51.27
C LEU A 13 -46.14 -5.15 -49.73
N PHE A 14 -46.05 -4.03 -49.01
CA PHE A 14 -45.91 -3.74 -47.58
C PHE A 14 -46.77 -4.51 -46.56
N THR A 15 -46.19 -4.82 -45.40
CA THR A 15 -46.74 -4.45 -44.06
C THR A 15 -45.69 -4.62 -42.96
N PRO A 16 -45.19 -3.55 -42.29
CA PRO A 16 -44.41 -3.72 -41.07
C PRO A 16 -45.41 -3.92 -39.92
N LEU A 17 -45.45 -5.13 -39.36
CA LEU A 17 -46.24 -5.38 -38.16
C LEU A 17 -45.50 -4.78 -36.96
N LEU A 18 -46.11 -3.73 -36.44
CA LEU A 18 -45.83 -3.03 -35.20
C LEU A 18 -45.67 -4.03 -34.04
N ALA A 19 -44.43 -4.32 -33.65
CA ALA A 19 -44.09 -4.95 -32.38
C ALA A 19 -43.37 -3.92 -31.49
N LEU A 20 -44.06 -2.81 -31.19
CA LEU A 20 -43.72 -1.90 -30.11
C LEU A 20 -44.62 -2.25 -28.92
N SER A 21 -44.22 -3.24 -28.13
CA SER A 21 -44.81 -3.48 -26.82
C SER A 21 -43.82 -4.15 -25.88
N LEU A 22 -43.36 -3.33 -24.92
CA LEU A 22 -43.03 -3.70 -23.55
C LEU A 22 -41.63 -4.29 -23.28
N PHE A 23 -40.59 -3.50 -23.53
CA PHE A 23 -39.49 -3.43 -22.56
C PHE A 23 -39.91 -2.51 -21.42
N SER A 24 -40.77 -3.00 -20.51
CA SER A 24 -40.77 -2.47 -19.15
C SER A 24 -39.46 -2.90 -18.53
N SER A 25 -38.41 -2.11 -18.77
CA SER A 25 -37.23 -2.14 -17.93
C SER A 25 -37.70 -1.77 -16.54
N CYS A 26 -37.84 -2.78 -15.67
CA CYS A 26 -37.76 -2.53 -14.24
C CYS A 26 -36.35 -1.97 -14.02
N ILE A 27 -36.22 -0.64 -14.04
CA ILE A 27 -35.07 0.03 -13.44
C ILE A 27 -35.23 -0.29 -11.96
N LYS A 28 -34.64 -1.42 -11.53
CA LYS A 28 -34.49 -1.73 -10.13
C LYS A 28 -33.47 -0.72 -9.62
N ASP A 29 -33.87 0.08 -8.64
CA ASP A 29 -32.95 1.01 -7.99
C ASP A 29 -31.69 0.23 -7.57
N GLU A 30 -30.53 0.83 -7.85
CA GLU A 30 -29.26 0.26 -7.44
C GLU A 30 -29.29 0.06 -5.93
N PRO A 31 -28.87 -1.11 -5.41
CA PRO A 31 -28.89 -1.34 -3.97
C PRO A 31 -28.04 -0.28 -3.27
N LEU A 32 -28.59 0.30 -2.18
CA LEU A 32 -27.87 1.27 -1.36
C LEU A 32 -26.50 0.72 -0.95
N ASN A 33 -25.51 1.61 -0.93
CA ASN A 33 -24.15 1.26 -0.58
C ASN A 33 -24.06 0.82 0.90
N LYS A 34 -23.26 -0.22 1.13
CA LYS A 34 -23.03 -0.81 2.46
C LYS A 34 -21.72 -0.38 3.09
N GLU A 35 -20.82 0.18 2.30
CA GLU A 35 -19.52 0.64 2.76
C GLU A 35 -19.67 1.92 3.60
N ALA A 36 -18.80 2.06 4.58
CA ALA A 36 -18.80 3.16 5.54
C ALA A 36 -17.36 3.63 5.79
N ASP A 37 -16.65 3.98 4.72
CA ASP A 37 -15.23 4.34 4.79
C ASP A 37 -14.98 5.83 4.60
N ILE A 38 -13.89 6.30 5.22
CA ILE A 38 -13.28 7.60 4.90
C ILE A 38 -12.38 7.38 3.68
N GLU A 39 -12.66 8.07 2.59
CA GLU A 39 -11.88 8.01 1.35
C GLU A 39 -10.75 9.05 1.32
N SER A 40 -10.98 10.21 1.97
CA SER A 40 -9.92 11.20 2.17
C SER A 40 -10.17 12.02 3.42
N PHE A 41 -9.09 12.45 4.05
CA PHE A 41 -9.11 13.33 5.21
C PHE A 41 -8.03 14.39 5.00
N SER A 42 -8.44 15.65 4.88
CA SER A 42 -7.55 16.72 4.45
C SER A 42 -7.70 17.97 5.31
N LEU A 43 -6.64 18.76 5.34
CA LEU A 43 -6.54 20.09 5.93
C LEU A 43 -5.90 21.02 4.88
N PRO A 44 -5.98 22.35 5.04
CA PRO A 44 -5.32 23.27 4.13
C PRO A 44 -3.83 22.96 3.93
N ASP A 45 -3.34 23.05 2.70
CA ASP A 45 -1.95 22.77 2.29
C ASP A 45 -0.91 23.61 3.07
N SER A 46 -1.33 24.75 3.62
CA SER A 46 -0.47 25.58 4.47
C SER A 46 -0.10 24.90 5.78
N ILE A 47 -0.88 23.92 6.24
CA ILE A 47 -0.67 23.19 7.49
C ILE A 47 -0.49 21.68 7.30
N LEU A 48 -1.11 21.05 6.30
CA LEU A 48 -1.00 19.60 6.12
C LEU A 48 0.36 19.22 5.52
N ILE A 49 1.06 18.27 6.14
CA ILE A 49 2.28 17.64 5.62
C ILE A 49 1.93 16.27 5.02
N ASN A 50 1.19 15.45 5.76
CA ASN A 50 0.82 14.11 5.33
C ASN A 50 -0.54 13.69 5.90
N SER A 51 -1.23 12.79 5.23
CA SER A 51 -2.48 12.19 5.68
C SER A 51 -2.48 10.71 5.34
N VAL A 52 -2.57 9.88 6.36
CA VAL A 52 -2.56 8.43 6.25
C VAL A 52 -3.87 7.89 6.81
N ILE A 53 -4.55 7.04 6.03
CA ILE A 53 -5.78 6.36 6.44
C ILE A 53 -5.47 4.86 6.43
N SER A 54 -5.62 4.21 7.58
CA SER A 54 -5.34 2.78 7.79
C SER A 54 -6.48 2.18 8.62
N ASP A 55 -7.24 1.30 7.98
CA ASP A 55 -8.46 0.68 8.50
C ASP A 55 -9.41 1.68 9.20
N ASN A 56 -9.29 1.85 10.50
CA ASN A 56 -10.12 2.71 11.35
C ASN A 56 -9.32 3.82 12.06
N LYS A 57 -8.12 4.12 11.57
CA LYS A 57 -7.24 5.20 12.04
C LYS A 57 -6.99 6.19 10.91
N VAL A 58 -6.88 7.46 11.27
CA VAL A 58 -6.37 8.52 10.40
C VAL A 58 -5.25 9.22 11.14
N THR A 59 -4.06 9.26 10.56
CA THR A 59 -2.94 10.02 11.10
C THR A 59 -2.64 11.20 10.19
N LEU A 60 -2.69 12.40 10.78
CA LEU A 60 -2.30 13.63 10.11
C LEU A 60 -0.96 14.09 10.64
N VAL A 61 -0.04 14.34 9.72
CA VAL A 61 1.20 15.07 10.02
C VAL A 61 0.95 16.52 9.64
N ILE A 62 1.05 17.45 10.58
CA ILE A 62 0.81 18.87 10.31
C ILE A 62 1.96 19.76 10.78
N LYS A 63 2.08 20.93 10.14
CA LYS A 63 2.98 22.01 10.53
C LYS A 63 2.44 22.71 11.77
N GLY A 64 3.32 22.98 12.72
CA GLY A 64 3.01 23.76 13.93
C GLY A 64 2.32 22.95 15.03
N THR A 65 1.76 23.67 16.00
CA THR A 65 1.35 23.13 17.30
C THR A 65 -0.07 23.51 17.74
N ASP A 66 -0.82 24.30 16.95
CA ASP A 66 -2.21 24.63 17.29
C ASP A 66 -3.18 23.60 16.72
N TYR A 67 -3.58 22.67 17.60
CA TYR A 67 -4.52 21.60 17.28
C TYR A 67 -5.96 21.93 17.70
N LYS A 68 -6.23 23.11 18.26
CA LYS A 68 -7.51 23.40 18.95
C LYS A 68 -8.66 23.76 18.02
N LYS A 69 -8.34 24.18 16.79
CA LYS A 69 -9.32 24.73 15.83
C LYS A 69 -8.97 24.28 14.42
N LEU A 70 -9.18 22.99 14.14
CA LEU A 70 -8.98 22.43 12.82
C LEU A 70 -10.34 22.07 12.20
N ALA A 71 -10.50 22.38 10.93
CA ALA A 71 -11.73 22.15 10.16
C ALA A 71 -11.41 21.26 8.95
N PRO A 72 -11.29 19.93 9.14
CA PRO A 72 -10.90 19.03 8.07
C PRO A 72 -11.98 18.90 7.00
N GLN A 73 -11.54 18.76 5.75
CA GLN A 73 -12.40 18.35 4.63
C GLN A 73 -12.30 16.84 4.47
N ILE A 74 -13.43 16.17 4.60
CA ILE A 74 -13.52 14.71 4.68
C ILE A 74 -14.45 14.23 3.57
N VAL A 75 -13.95 13.30 2.75
CA VAL A 75 -14.75 12.57 1.78
C VAL A 75 -14.98 11.16 2.32
N VAL A 76 -16.22 10.73 2.32
CA VAL A 76 -16.62 9.37 2.68
C VAL A 76 -17.22 8.67 1.46
N THR A 77 -17.36 7.34 1.56
CA THR A 77 -17.95 6.54 0.49
C THR A 77 -19.30 7.12 0.02
N PRO A 78 -19.61 7.12 -1.30
CA PRO A 78 -20.85 7.70 -1.81
C PRO A 78 -22.10 7.19 -1.08
N GLY A 79 -22.95 8.12 -0.64
CA GLY A 79 -24.18 7.86 0.10
C GLY A 79 -24.00 7.70 1.61
N ALA A 80 -22.77 7.50 2.11
CA ALA A 80 -22.48 7.45 3.53
C ALA A 80 -22.56 8.84 4.18
N THR A 81 -22.71 8.86 5.50
CA THR A 81 -22.72 10.10 6.32
C THR A 81 -21.65 10.01 7.39
N ILE A 82 -21.11 11.15 7.82
CA ILE A 82 -20.06 11.21 8.84
C ILE A 82 -20.45 12.16 9.98
N THR A 83 -20.09 11.79 11.21
CA THR A 83 -20.27 12.62 12.41
C THR A 83 -19.02 12.57 13.30
N PRO A 84 -18.41 13.71 13.70
CA PRO A 84 -18.73 15.09 13.30
C PRO A 84 -18.73 15.33 11.78
N ALA A 85 -19.40 16.39 11.34
CA ALA A 85 -19.54 16.65 9.91
C ALA A 85 -18.21 17.16 9.31
N SER A 86 -18.01 16.90 8.01
CA SER A 86 -16.90 17.53 7.27
C SER A 86 -17.01 19.05 7.36
N GLY A 87 -15.89 19.72 7.66
CA GLY A 87 -15.81 21.16 7.85
C GLY A 87 -16.13 21.66 9.27
N ASP A 88 -16.55 20.79 10.20
CA ASP A 88 -16.71 21.18 11.61
C ASP A 88 -15.34 21.57 12.21
N THR A 89 -15.32 22.68 12.96
CA THR A 89 -14.11 23.11 13.68
C THR A 89 -14.02 22.41 15.03
N LEU A 90 -12.98 21.60 15.22
CA LEU A 90 -12.80 20.76 16.41
C LEU A 90 -11.41 20.94 17.04
N ASP A 91 -11.29 20.48 18.28
CA ASP A 91 -10.04 20.39 19.04
C ASP A 91 -9.47 18.97 18.93
N PHE A 92 -8.30 18.85 18.31
CA PHE A 92 -7.57 17.61 18.08
C PHE A 92 -6.44 17.36 19.09
N THR A 93 -6.34 18.16 20.16
CA THR A 93 -5.28 18.01 21.18
C THR A 93 -5.22 16.63 21.84
N ASN A 94 -6.35 15.91 21.92
CA ASN A 94 -6.43 14.55 22.47
C ASN A 94 -6.94 13.53 21.44
N GLY A 95 -6.81 13.83 20.14
CA GLY A 95 -7.44 13.06 19.06
C GLY A 95 -8.95 13.28 18.98
N VAL A 96 -9.54 12.90 17.85
CA VAL A 96 -10.99 13.03 17.60
C VAL A 96 -11.52 11.74 17.01
N THR A 97 -12.69 11.31 17.47
CA THR A 97 -13.40 10.16 16.89
C THR A 97 -14.45 10.62 15.90
N TYR A 98 -14.46 10.02 14.71
CA TYR A 98 -15.50 10.17 13.70
C TYR A 98 -16.26 8.86 13.54
N THR A 99 -17.56 8.92 13.28
CA THR A 99 -18.39 7.77 12.93
C THR A 99 -18.92 7.96 11.53
N VAL A 100 -18.59 7.02 10.64
CA VAL A 100 -19.16 6.93 9.30
C VAL A 100 -20.30 5.92 9.35
N VAL A 101 -21.46 6.26 8.78
CA VAL A 101 -22.64 5.39 8.68
C VAL A 101 -22.93 5.17 7.21
N SER A 102 -23.09 3.91 6.79
CA SER A 102 -23.38 3.51 5.41
C SER A 102 -24.69 4.12 4.89
N GLU A 103 -24.83 4.21 3.57
CA GLU A 103 -26.04 4.72 2.93
C GLU A 103 -27.29 3.93 3.34
N ASP A 104 -27.17 2.61 3.44
CA ASP A 104 -28.24 1.72 3.89
C ASP A 104 -28.52 1.79 5.42
N LYS A 105 -27.71 2.55 6.17
CA LYS A 105 -27.76 2.76 7.62
C LYS A 105 -27.62 1.50 8.47
N LYS A 106 -27.17 0.39 7.89
CA LYS A 106 -27.01 -0.90 8.58
C LYS A 106 -25.58 -1.11 9.08
N TYR A 107 -24.62 -0.40 8.52
CA TYR A 107 -23.22 -0.52 8.85
C TYR A 107 -22.68 0.84 9.31
N SER A 108 -21.74 0.79 10.22
CA SER A 108 -21.06 1.97 10.73
C SER A 108 -19.63 1.62 11.09
N LYS A 109 -18.72 2.56 10.86
CA LYS A 109 -17.30 2.42 11.17
C LYS A 109 -16.83 3.64 11.97
N VAL A 110 -16.14 3.38 13.06
CA VAL A 110 -15.62 4.41 13.96
C VAL A 110 -14.15 4.61 13.65
N TYR A 111 -13.77 5.83 13.28
CA TYR A 111 -12.41 6.24 12.97
C TYR A 111 -11.82 7.06 14.11
N THR A 112 -10.58 6.76 14.50
CA THR A 112 -9.80 7.60 15.43
C THR A 112 -8.80 8.43 14.64
N VAL A 113 -8.87 9.75 14.79
CA VAL A 113 -7.99 10.70 14.12
C VAL A 113 -6.95 11.20 15.10
N ASN A 114 -5.67 10.97 14.78
CA ASN A 114 -4.52 11.41 15.54
C ASN A 114 -3.74 12.46 14.75
N ILE A 115 -3.14 13.41 15.47
CA ILE A 115 -2.27 14.43 14.88
C ILE A 115 -0.87 14.30 15.48
N THR A 116 0.13 14.36 14.60
CA THR A 116 1.54 14.45 14.98
C THR A 116 2.21 15.62 14.25
N SER A 117 3.25 16.20 14.86
CA SER A 117 4.08 17.23 14.25
C SER A 117 5.31 16.68 13.53
N SER A 118 5.60 15.38 13.66
CA SER A 118 6.83 14.78 13.14
C SER A 118 6.61 13.35 12.71
N ILE A 119 7.47 12.91 11.79
CA ILE A 119 7.50 11.54 11.28
C ILE A 119 8.70 10.84 11.91
N SER A 120 8.48 9.70 12.58
CA SER A 120 9.59 8.89 13.08
C SER A 120 10.40 8.32 11.90
N LEU A 121 11.72 8.32 12.07
CA LEU A 121 12.69 7.67 11.19
C LEU A 121 13.48 6.58 11.91
N ASN A 122 13.05 6.23 13.13
CA ASN A 122 13.55 5.11 13.93
C ASN A 122 12.44 4.06 14.02
N PHE A 123 12.77 2.82 13.67
CA PHE A 123 11.82 1.71 13.54
C PHE A 123 12.38 0.48 14.27
N ASP A 124 11.86 0.22 15.47
CA ASP A 124 12.21 -0.94 16.31
C ASP A 124 11.33 -2.18 16.01
N PHE A 125 10.15 -1.98 15.42
CA PHE A 125 9.18 -3.03 15.10
C PHE A 125 8.63 -3.78 16.33
N GLU A 126 8.43 -3.06 17.44
CA GLU A 126 7.94 -3.64 18.69
C GLU A 126 6.43 -3.82 18.75
N ASP A 127 5.69 -2.85 18.21
CA ASP A 127 4.24 -2.73 18.39
C ASP A 127 3.47 -3.27 17.17
N TRP A 128 2.83 -4.42 17.37
CA TRP A 128 2.03 -5.11 16.37
C TRP A 128 0.60 -5.34 16.85
N PHE A 129 -0.34 -5.31 15.91
CA PHE A 129 -1.72 -5.67 16.16
C PHE A 129 -2.31 -6.48 15.00
N MET A 130 -3.55 -6.93 15.17
CA MET A 130 -4.31 -7.61 14.12
C MET A 130 -5.24 -6.60 13.46
N GLU A 131 -4.84 -6.09 12.29
CA GLU A 131 -5.61 -5.15 11.46
C GLU A 131 -6.68 -5.89 10.64
N GLY A 132 -7.77 -5.19 10.30
CA GLY A 132 -8.85 -5.69 9.47
C GLY A 132 -10.13 -6.00 10.25
N GLY A 133 -11.22 -6.19 9.50
CA GLY A 133 -12.56 -6.45 10.04
C GLY A 133 -12.84 -7.95 10.22
N LEU A 134 -13.68 -8.49 9.34
CA LEU A 134 -14.09 -9.91 9.38
C LEU A 134 -12.89 -10.86 9.28
N TRP A 135 -11.92 -10.50 8.46
CA TRP A 135 -10.64 -11.18 8.34
C TRP A 135 -9.56 -10.24 8.84
N LYS A 136 -8.59 -10.80 9.55
CA LYS A 136 -7.53 -10.05 10.18
C LYS A 136 -6.15 -10.53 9.76
N TYR A 137 -5.19 -9.62 9.80
CA TYR A 137 -3.79 -9.90 9.53
C TYR A 137 -2.86 -9.11 10.46
N PRO A 138 -1.62 -9.60 10.72
CA PRO A 138 -0.64 -8.85 11.47
C PRO A 138 -0.22 -7.57 10.74
N ALA A 139 -0.18 -6.46 11.47
CA ALA A 139 0.30 -5.15 11.03
C ALA A 139 1.04 -4.44 12.17
N LEU A 140 1.88 -3.47 11.83
CA LEU A 140 2.51 -2.56 12.81
C LEU A 140 1.51 -1.51 13.26
N ASP A 141 1.59 -1.06 14.52
CA ASP A 141 0.72 0.00 15.03
C ASP A 141 0.95 1.37 14.34
N ASP A 142 2.17 1.59 13.84
CA ASP A 142 2.53 2.71 12.94
C ASP A 142 1.86 2.52 11.57
N ASP A 143 0.82 3.31 11.32
CA ASP A 143 -0.01 3.26 10.11
C ASP A 143 0.71 3.72 8.84
N MET A 144 1.93 4.26 8.97
CA MET A 144 2.77 4.62 7.83
C MET A 144 3.45 3.40 7.20
N TRP A 145 3.37 2.24 7.85
CA TRP A 145 3.84 0.96 7.32
C TRP A 145 2.69 0.13 6.75
N SER A 146 3.02 -0.60 5.69
CA SER A 146 2.11 -1.55 5.08
C SER A 146 2.86 -2.83 4.69
N SER A 147 2.10 -3.88 4.39
CA SER A 147 2.62 -5.19 4.01
C SER A 147 1.74 -5.86 2.98
N ALA A 148 2.28 -6.89 2.30
CA ALA A 148 1.48 -7.72 1.40
C ALA A 148 0.38 -8.54 2.12
N ASN A 149 0.36 -8.57 3.46
CA ASN A 149 -0.59 -9.38 4.22
C ASN A 149 -2.05 -9.06 3.87
N GLN A 150 -2.38 -7.79 3.65
CA GLN A 150 -3.73 -7.38 3.26
C GLN A 150 -4.15 -8.06 1.94
N GLY A 151 -3.27 -8.04 0.93
CA GLY A 151 -3.49 -8.72 -0.35
C GLY A 151 -3.65 -10.24 -0.20
N ILE A 152 -2.84 -10.87 0.66
CA ILE A 152 -2.87 -12.32 0.90
C ILE A 152 -4.16 -12.73 1.64
N MET A 153 -4.56 -11.95 2.64
CA MET A 153 -5.82 -12.13 3.36
C MET A 153 -6.99 -12.12 2.36
N MET A 154 -7.03 -11.15 1.45
CA MET A 154 -8.07 -11.06 0.41
C MET A 154 -8.02 -12.24 -0.57
N ALA A 155 -6.82 -12.56 -1.09
CA ALA A 155 -6.63 -13.67 -2.03
C ALA A 155 -7.08 -15.01 -1.45
N LYS A 156 -6.83 -15.24 -0.16
CA LYS A 156 -7.16 -16.48 0.56
C LYS A 156 -8.53 -16.43 1.28
N LEU A 157 -9.32 -15.36 1.12
CA LEU A 157 -10.60 -15.18 1.81
C LEU A 157 -10.47 -15.38 3.34
N GLY A 158 -9.41 -14.82 3.92
CA GLY A 158 -9.07 -14.93 5.34
C GLY A 158 -8.49 -16.27 5.80
N LYS A 159 -8.41 -17.28 4.93
CA LYS A 159 -7.87 -18.62 5.27
C LYS A 159 -6.34 -18.64 5.19
N VAL A 160 -5.70 -17.95 6.11
CA VAL A 160 -4.23 -17.84 6.20
C VAL A 160 -3.74 -18.47 7.50
N ASP A 161 -3.02 -19.59 7.41
CA ASP A 161 -2.48 -20.28 8.59
C ASP A 161 -1.33 -19.49 9.23
N VAL A 162 -0.41 -19.00 8.39
CA VAL A 162 0.73 -18.17 8.79
C VAL A 162 0.90 -17.06 7.77
N TYR A 163 0.86 -15.81 8.24
CA TYR A 163 1.11 -14.65 7.40
C TYR A 163 2.61 -14.49 7.09
N PRO A 164 2.97 -14.13 5.84
CA PRO A 164 4.36 -13.88 5.46
C PRO A 164 5.05 -12.80 6.30
N THR A 165 4.35 -11.73 6.64
CA THR A 165 4.89 -10.63 7.46
C THR A 165 4.28 -10.67 8.86
N ARG A 166 5.09 -10.69 9.90
CA ARG A 166 4.63 -10.77 11.31
C ARG A 166 5.75 -10.39 12.27
N SER A 167 5.43 -10.26 13.55
CA SER A 167 6.45 -10.15 14.61
C SER A 167 7.14 -11.48 14.91
N THR A 168 8.33 -11.41 15.50
CA THR A 168 9.09 -12.54 16.07
C THR A 168 9.80 -12.11 17.35
N GLU A 169 9.96 -13.01 18.32
CA GLU A 169 10.75 -12.76 19.55
C GLU A 169 12.27 -12.96 19.34
N ASP A 170 12.69 -13.46 18.17
CA ASP A 170 14.09 -13.45 17.74
C ASP A 170 14.45 -12.03 17.31
N ALA A 171 14.68 -11.14 18.29
CA ALA A 171 14.96 -9.72 18.10
C ALA A 171 16.43 -9.39 18.42
N PHE A 172 16.98 -8.39 17.72
CA PHE A 172 18.29 -7.83 18.03
C PHE A 172 18.25 -7.01 19.31
N SER A 173 17.18 -6.23 19.50
CA SER A 173 16.89 -5.52 20.75
C SER A 173 15.41 -5.54 21.07
N GLY A 174 15.03 -5.08 22.27
CA GLY A 174 13.63 -5.06 22.69
C GLY A 174 13.01 -6.46 22.74
N LYS A 175 11.73 -6.59 22.36
CA LYS A 175 10.98 -7.85 22.46
C LYS A 175 10.64 -8.42 21.10
N HIS A 176 10.36 -7.59 20.10
CA HIS A 176 9.94 -8.04 18.78
C HIS A 176 10.77 -7.43 17.65
N ALA A 177 10.98 -8.23 16.61
CA ALA A 177 11.49 -7.77 15.32
C ALA A 177 10.47 -8.09 14.20
N ALA A 178 10.68 -7.52 13.01
CA ALA A 178 9.90 -7.84 11.83
C ALA A 178 10.42 -9.12 11.16
N LEU A 179 9.57 -10.14 11.04
CA LEU A 179 9.83 -11.38 10.31
C LEU A 179 9.04 -11.39 9.00
N LEU A 180 9.77 -11.57 7.90
CA LEU A 180 9.26 -11.71 6.54
C LEU A 180 9.65 -13.09 6.02
N GLU A 181 8.66 -13.88 5.63
CA GLU A 181 8.87 -15.25 5.18
C GLU A 181 8.10 -15.56 3.90
N THR A 182 8.80 -16.00 2.87
CA THR A 182 8.18 -16.38 1.60
C THR A 182 7.38 -17.66 1.76
N GLN A 183 6.06 -17.57 1.53
CA GLN A 183 5.12 -18.67 1.67
C GLN A 183 4.78 -19.28 0.31
N ARG A 184 4.39 -20.56 0.32
CA ARG A 184 3.86 -21.23 -0.86
C ARG A 184 2.52 -20.59 -1.27
N GLY A 185 2.38 -20.32 -2.57
CA GLY A 185 1.12 -19.91 -3.17
C GLY A 185 0.23 -21.10 -3.56
N GLY A 186 -0.61 -20.91 -4.56
CA GLY A 186 -1.57 -21.89 -5.05
C GLY A 186 -2.56 -21.26 -6.03
N THR A 187 -3.66 -21.95 -6.28
CA THR A 187 -4.77 -21.41 -7.07
C THR A 187 -5.87 -20.92 -6.15
N PHE A 188 -6.21 -19.64 -6.27
CA PHE A 188 -7.22 -18.98 -5.46
C PHE A 188 -8.35 -18.43 -6.32
N LEU A 189 -9.56 -18.40 -5.78
CA LEU A 189 -10.75 -17.92 -6.50
C LEU A 189 -10.60 -16.47 -6.96
N VAL A 190 -10.05 -15.62 -6.09
CA VAL A 190 -9.93 -14.17 -6.33
C VAL A 190 -8.68 -13.83 -7.13
N ALA A 191 -7.53 -14.42 -6.77
CA ALA A 191 -6.21 -14.04 -7.31
C ALA A 191 -5.71 -14.93 -8.46
N GLY A 192 -6.44 -15.99 -8.83
CA GLY A 192 -5.96 -16.98 -9.80
C GLY A 192 -4.75 -17.75 -9.26
N TYR A 193 -3.83 -18.13 -10.16
CA TYR A 193 -2.61 -18.83 -9.76
C TYR A 193 -1.51 -17.85 -9.31
N VAL A 194 -1.02 -18.09 -8.10
CA VAL A 194 0.09 -17.38 -7.48
C VAL A 194 1.13 -18.42 -7.06
N ALA A 195 2.37 -18.32 -7.52
CA ALA A 195 3.39 -19.34 -7.22
C ALA A 195 3.87 -19.28 -5.76
N ILE A 196 4.15 -18.06 -5.28
CA ILE A 196 4.60 -17.75 -3.92
C ILE A 196 3.95 -16.46 -3.42
N PHE A 197 3.95 -16.27 -2.11
CA PHE A 197 3.69 -14.98 -1.48
C PHE A 197 4.96 -14.56 -0.73
N SER A 198 5.64 -13.52 -1.21
CA SER A 198 6.80 -12.96 -0.50
C SER A 198 6.33 -12.20 0.74
N GLY A 199 7.06 -12.35 1.85
CA GLY A 199 6.92 -11.44 2.98
C GLY A 199 7.46 -10.09 2.58
N SER A 200 6.66 -9.04 2.73
CA SER A 200 7.07 -7.66 2.47
C SER A 200 6.60 -6.74 3.59
N LEU A 201 7.42 -5.73 3.89
CA LEU A 201 7.10 -4.67 4.84
C LEU A 201 7.68 -3.38 4.27
N PHE A 202 6.87 -2.34 4.12
CA PHE A 202 7.28 -1.12 3.46
C PHE A 202 6.56 0.11 4.01
N ARG A 203 7.26 1.25 4.03
CA ARG A 203 6.62 2.53 4.29
C ARG A 203 5.83 3.00 3.08
N GLY A 204 4.55 3.27 3.28
CA GLY A 204 3.62 3.63 2.22
C GLY A 204 2.23 3.09 2.50
N ALA A 205 1.50 2.74 1.45
CA ALA A 205 0.14 2.24 1.53
C ALA A 205 -0.04 1.00 0.66
N PHE A 206 -1.07 0.21 0.94
CA PHE A 206 -1.49 -0.88 0.09
C PHE A 206 -2.89 -0.60 -0.47
N LYS A 207 -3.02 -0.70 -1.80
CA LYS A 207 -4.31 -0.60 -2.48
C LYS A 207 -4.38 -1.68 -3.54
N LEU A 208 -5.22 -2.69 -3.32
CA LEU A 208 -5.33 -3.83 -4.23
C LEU A 208 -5.59 -3.38 -5.66
N ASN A 209 -4.70 -3.78 -6.56
CA ASN A 209 -4.87 -3.63 -8.00
C ASN A 209 -4.88 -5.02 -8.64
N MET A 210 -6.08 -5.49 -8.98
CA MET A 210 -6.27 -6.83 -9.56
C MET A 210 -5.73 -6.93 -11.00
N ALA A 211 -5.63 -5.81 -11.72
CA ALA A 211 -5.13 -5.79 -13.09
C ALA A 211 -3.59 -5.85 -13.13
N SER A 212 -2.92 -5.20 -12.17
CA SER A 212 -1.48 -5.31 -11.96
C SER A 212 -1.13 -5.43 -10.47
N PRO A 213 -0.95 -6.66 -9.96
CA PRO A 213 -0.60 -6.88 -8.55
C PRO A 213 0.64 -6.10 -8.06
N PRO A 214 1.74 -5.97 -8.84
CA PRO A 214 2.88 -5.14 -8.46
C PRO A 214 2.53 -3.66 -8.19
N GLN A 215 1.46 -3.14 -8.81
CA GLN A 215 0.98 -1.78 -8.55
C GLN A 215 0.18 -1.64 -7.24
N SER A 216 -0.03 -2.73 -6.49
CA SER A 216 -0.80 -2.69 -5.25
C SER A 216 0.00 -2.13 -4.07
N ALA A 217 1.32 -2.30 -4.09
CA ALA A 217 2.21 -1.69 -3.12
C ALA A 217 2.52 -0.26 -3.56
N LEU A 218 2.07 0.72 -2.79
CA LEU A 218 2.29 2.14 -3.02
C LEU A 218 3.40 2.60 -2.08
N PHE A 219 4.59 2.81 -2.60
CA PHE A 219 5.78 3.07 -1.79
C PHE A 219 5.93 4.56 -1.51
N GLY A 220 6.24 4.89 -0.26
CA GLY A 220 6.67 6.21 0.16
C GLY A 220 5.67 6.97 1.02
N GLN A 221 6.20 7.68 2.01
CA GLN A 221 5.47 8.68 2.81
C GLN A 221 6.11 10.04 2.60
N ILE A 222 5.35 11.13 2.75
CA ILE A 222 5.92 12.49 2.61
C ILE A 222 7.10 12.66 3.55
N HIS A 223 8.20 13.17 3.01
CA HIS A 223 9.44 13.45 3.72
C HIS A 223 9.66 14.97 3.75
N PRO A 224 9.15 15.65 4.79
CA PRO A 224 9.16 17.11 4.85
C PRO A 224 10.59 17.66 5.01
N LYS A 225 10.80 18.91 4.58
CA LYS A 225 12.11 19.58 4.67
C LYS A 225 12.63 19.58 6.11
N GLU A 226 11.74 19.75 7.07
CA GLU A 226 12.02 19.79 8.50
C GLU A 226 12.55 18.47 9.06
N SER A 227 12.34 17.35 8.36
CA SER A 227 12.94 16.05 8.71
C SER A 227 14.40 15.91 8.27
N GLY A 228 14.98 16.91 7.59
CA GLY A 228 16.36 16.89 7.09
C GLY A 228 16.54 16.02 5.85
N LYS A 229 17.69 16.11 5.17
CA LYS A 229 18.04 15.29 4.00
C LYS A 229 18.48 13.89 4.47
N PRO A 230 17.86 12.78 4.03
CA PRO A 230 18.35 11.44 4.35
C PRO A 230 19.78 11.26 3.84
N ILE A 231 20.71 10.85 4.70
CA ILE A 231 22.11 10.63 4.33
C ILE A 231 22.53 9.17 4.48
N ASN A 232 21.85 8.42 5.35
CA ASN A 232 22.22 7.05 5.65
C ASN A 232 21.02 6.22 6.12
N MET A 233 21.01 4.92 5.84
CA MET A 233 20.07 3.97 6.43
C MET A 233 20.84 2.86 7.14
N THR A 234 20.54 2.64 8.41
CA THR A 234 21.19 1.61 9.23
C THR A 234 20.17 0.66 9.85
N GLY A 235 20.63 -0.51 10.29
CA GLY A 235 19.80 -1.46 11.02
C GLY A 235 20.47 -2.83 11.10
N TYR A 236 19.71 -3.82 11.59
CA TYR A 236 20.20 -5.18 11.77
C TYR A 236 19.30 -6.18 11.04
N TYR A 237 19.90 -7.22 10.47
CA TYR A 237 19.15 -8.27 9.80
C TYR A 237 19.76 -9.66 9.94
N LYS A 238 18.91 -10.67 9.73
CA LYS A 238 19.27 -12.07 9.47
C LYS A 238 18.61 -12.49 8.17
N TYR A 239 19.28 -13.36 7.41
CA TYR A 239 18.68 -13.92 6.20
C TYR A 239 19.05 -15.39 6.00
N ALA A 240 18.05 -16.21 5.70
CA ALA A 240 18.21 -17.58 5.27
C ALA A 240 17.33 -17.81 4.03
N PRO A 241 17.90 -18.13 2.84
CA PRO A 241 17.11 -18.46 1.67
C PRO A 241 16.43 -19.82 1.84
N GLY A 242 15.27 -19.99 1.22
CA GLY A 242 14.63 -21.29 1.09
C GLY A 242 15.37 -22.21 0.10
N ASP A 243 15.11 -23.51 0.20
CA ASP A 243 15.87 -24.53 -0.53
C ASP A 243 15.66 -24.49 -2.05
N THR A 244 14.46 -24.14 -2.52
CA THR A 244 14.08 -24.24 -3.94
C THR A 244 13.42 -22.95 -4.41
N LEU A 245 14.10 -22.23 -5.29
CA LEU A 245 13.55 -21.08 -6.00
C LEU A 245 12.48 -21.55 -7.01
N ILE A 246 11.29 -20.96 -6.94
CA ILE A 246 10.21 -21.22 -7.88
C ILE A 246 9.64 -19.92 -8.43
N ASN A 247 9.05 -19.99 -9.62
CA ASN A 247 8.25 -18.93 -10.21
C ASN A 247 6.95 -19.51 -10.79
N ARG A 248 6.25 -18.73 -11.63
CA ARG A 248 5.00 -19.18 -12.27
C ARG A 248 5.17 -20.42 -13.15
N ASP A 249 6.34 -20.62 -13.75
CA ASP A 249 6.63 -21.72 -14.68
C ASP A 249 7.15 -22.98 -13.96
N GLY A 250 7.49 -22.88 -12.66
CA GLY A 250 7.96 -23.99 -11.85
C GLY A 250 9.29 -23.71 -11.16
N ILE A 251 10.14 -24.73 -11.05
CA ILE A 251 11.45 -24.63 -10.40
C ILE A 251 12.39 -23.80 -11.28
N VAL A 252 13.12 -22.87 -10.66
CA VAL A 252 14.19 -22.10 -11.30
C VAL A 252 15.53 -22.73 -10.92
N PRO A 253 16.16 -23.54 -11.80
CA PRO A 253 17.33 -24.33 -11.44
C PRO A 253 18.57 -23.47 -11.21
N ASN A 254 19.46 -23.92 -10.32
CA ASN A 254 20.78 -23.33 -10.06
C ASN A 254 20.76 -21.87 -9.61
N LYS A 255 19.65 -21.40 -9.02
CA LYS A 255 19.55 -20.08 -8.41
C LYS A 255 19.16 -20.20 -6.95
N THR A 256 19.82 -19.40 -6.12
CA THR A 256 19.45 -19.17 -4.73
C THR A 256 18.59 -17.92 -4.67
N ASP A 257 17.59 -17.93 -3.80
CA ASP A 257 16.76 -16.74 -3.57
C ASP A 257 17.56 -15.62 -2.91
N GLU A 258 17.14 -14.40 -3.17
CA GLU A 258 17.72 -13.19 -2.60
C GLU A 258 16.63 -12.38 -1.91
N PHE A 259 16.97 -11.67 -0.84
CA PHE A 259 16.08 -10.69 -0.22
C PHE A 259 16.32 -9.28 -0.77
N SER A 260 15.50 -8.32 -0.33
CA SER A 260 15.71 -6.90 -0.58
C SER A 260 15.62 -6.10 0.73
N ILE A 261 16.59 -5.20 0.95
CA ILE A 261 16.54 -4.10 1.91
C ILE A 261 16.97 -2.85 1.16
N TYR A 262 16.10 -1.85 1.10
CA TYR A 262 16.44 -0.56 0.50
C TYR A 262 15.57 0.58 1.00
N ALA A 263 16.05 1.80 0.77
CA ALA A 263 15.26 3.01 0.83
C ALA A 263 15.46 3.86 -0.42
N VAL A 264 14.43 4.62 -0.80
CA VAL A 264 14.47 5.56 -1.92
C VAL A 264 13.83 6.89 -1.56
N VAL A 265 14.38 7.96 -2.11
CA VAL A 265 13.79 9.30 -2.11
C VAL A 265 13.42 9.66 -3.53
N TYR A 266 12.21 10.16 -3.74
CA TYR A 266 11.73 10.56 -5.06
C TYR A 266 10.85 11.82 -5.01
N LYS A 267 10.83 12.55 -6.12
CA LYS A 267 10.02 13.76 -6.30
C LYS A 267 8.55 13.43 -6.48
N VAL A 268 7.69 14.25 -5.89
CA VAL A 268 6.25 14.32 -6.19
C VAL A 268 5.86 15.77 -6.45
N THR A 269 4.68 15.98 -7.05
CA THR A 269 4.13 17.33 -7.20
C THR A 269 3.99 18.01 -5.84
N LYS A 270 4.29 19.31 -5.78
CA LYS A 270 4.24 20.08 -4.54
C LYS A 270 2.80 20.30 -4.06
N GLY A 271 2.57 20.21 -2.75
CA GLY A 271 1.27 20.41 -2.12
C GLY A 271 0.39 19.15 -2.12
N ALA A 272 -0.92 19.34 -1.94
CA ALA A 272 -1.87 18.23 -1.77
C ALA A 272 -1.89 17.22 -2.93
N GLU A 273 -1.56 17.64 -4.15
CA GLU A 273 -1.52 16.76 -5.31
C GLU A 273 -0.48 15.62 -5.14
N GLY A 274 0.70 15.93 -4.59
CA GLY A 274 1.77 14.95 -4.37
C GLY A 274 1.46 13.88 -3.33
N LEU A 275 0.45 14.11 -2.46
CA LEU A 275 0.04 13.14 -1.44
C LEU A 275 -0.43 11.82 -2.07
N ASN A 276 -1.05 11.89 -3.24
CA ASN A 276 -1.58 10.73 -3.96
C ASN A 276 -0.60 10.15 -5.00
N GLU A 277 0.58 10.73 -5.15
CA GLU A 277 1.61 10.22 -6.07
C GLU A 277 2.49 9.17 -5.39
N TYR A 278 2.55 7.97 -5.96
CA TYR A 278 3.36 6.87 -5.45
C TYR A 278 4.17 6.22 -6.55
N LEU A 279 5.36 5.74 -6.20
CA LEU A 279 6.01 4.66 -6.94
C LEU A 279 5.43 3.31 -6.48
N ASN A 280 5.63 2.27 -7.28
CA ASN A 280 5.09 0.94 -7.01
C ASN A 280 6.08 -0.16 -7.42
N GLY A 281 5.67 -1.44 -7.30
CA GLY A 281 6.54 -2.60 -7.56
C GLY A 281 7.18 -2.60 -8.95
N GLU A 282 6.57 -1.94 -9.94
CA GLU A 282 7.10 -1.91 -11.31
C GLU A 282 8.21 -0.87 -11.50
N ASN A 283 8.22 0.21 -10.71
CA ASN A 283 9.04 1.40 -11.01
C ASN A 283 9.82 2.00 -9.83
N VAL A 284 9.67 1.48 -8.61
CA VAL A 284 10.29 2.06 -7.40
C VAL A 284 11.81 2.15 -7.43
N LEU A 285 12.48 1.32 -8.24
CA LEU A 285 13.94 1.37 -8.42
C LEU A 285 14.38 1.95 -9.77
N THR A 286 13.46 2.25 -10.68
CA THR A 286 13.76 2.60 -12.09
C THR A 286 13.14 3.91 -12.57
N SER A 287 12.19 4.50 -11.82
CA SER A 287 11.54 5.77 -12.20
C SER A 287 12.53 6.93 -12.31
N ASP A 288 12.26 7.81 -13.27
CA ASP A 288 12.90 9.11 -13.45
C ASP A 288 12.63 10.11 -12.31
N LYS A 289 11.63 9.86 -11.45
CA LYS A 289 11.37 10.65 -10.24
C LYS A 289 12.37 10.38 -9.10
N LEU A 290 13.15 9.29 -9.19
CA LEU A 290 14.09 8.90 -8.14
C LEU A 290 15.27 9.87 -8.06
N VAL A 291 15.54 10.36 -6.86
CA VAL A 291 16.62 11.32 -6.59
C VAL A 291 17.68 10.77 -5.65
N GLY A 292 17.34 9.80 -4.80
CA GLY A 292 18.25 9.20 -3.83
C GLY A 292 17.94 7.73 -3.57
N LYS A 293 18.98 6.90 -3.38
CA LYS A 293 18.83 5.46 -3.08
C LYS A 293 19.84 4.99 -2.04
N ALA A 294 19.41 4.13 -1.14
CA ALA A 294 20.27 3.34 -0.25
C ALA A 294 19.86 1.87 -0.40
N ILE A 295 20.74 1.00 -0.92
CA ILE A 295 20.42 -0.38 -1.28
C ILE A 295 21.46 -1.32 -0.67
N LEU A 296 21.01 -2.37 0.02
CA LEU A 296 21.91 -3.43 0.46
C LEU A 296 22.20 -4.38 -0.70
N GLU A 297 23.46 -4.36 -1.17
CA GLU A 297 23.91 -5.21 -2.27
C GLU A 297 24.36 -6.61 -1.83
N ASP A 298 24.91 -6.74 -0.62
CA ASP A 298 25.26 -8.06 -0.05
C ASP A 298 24.00 -8.81 0.41
N ARG A 299 23.52 -9.67 -0.48
CA ARG A 299 22.33 -10.51 -0.29
C ARG A 299 22.66 -11.92 0.18
N SER A 300 23.89 -12.16 0.65
CA SER A 300 24.29 -13.47 1.17
C SER A 300 23.54 -13.84 2.44
N PRO A 301 23.37 -15.15 2.73
CA PRO A 301 22.79 -15.61 3.99
C PRO A 301 23.57 -15.08 5.20
N LYS A 302 22.84 -14.66 6.24
CA LYS A 302 23.37 -14.21 7.53
C LYS A 302 22.65 -14.96 8.66
N ASP A 303 23.37 -15.86 9.33
CA ASP A 303 22.87 -16.69 10.43
C ASP A 303 22.75 -15.92 11.76
N LYS A 304 23.50 -14.83 11.89
CA LYS A 304 23.49 -13.90 13.03
C LYS A 304 23.10 -12.51 12.58
N TYR A 305 22.57 -11.73 13.53
CA TYR A 305 22.27 -10.32 13.31
C TYR A 305 23.51 -9.59 12.79
N THR A 306 23.39 -9.08 11.58
CA THR A 306 24.42 -8.36 10.85
C THR A 306 23.96 -6.93 10.70
N LYS A 307 24.81 -5.97 11.08
CA LYS A 307 24.52 -4.55 10.87
C LYS A 307 24.66 -4.22 9.38
N PHE A 308 23.70 -3.48 8.83
CA PHE A 308 23.87 -2.76 7.57
C PHE A 308 24.02 -1.26 7.82
N ASP A 309 24.75 -0.61 6.93
CA ASP A 309 25.10 0.81 6.98
C ASP A 309 25.18 1.32 5.54
N LEU A 310 24.10 1.96 5.09
CA LEU A 310 23.81 2.19 3.67
C LEU A 310 23.73 3.69 3.37
N PRO A 311 24.80 4.31 2.84
CA PRO A 311 24.77 5.71 2.48
C PRO A 311 23.79 5.95 1.34
N PHE A 312 23.04 7.05 1.41
CA PHE A 312 22.21 7.47 0.28
C PHE A 312 23.07 8.02 -0.84
N VAL A 313 22.88 7.50 -2.05
CA VAL A 313 23.47 8.01 -3.28
C VAL A 313 22.44 8.85 -4.01
N TYR A 314 22.71 10.16 -4.12
CA TYR A 314 21.84 11.12 -4.81
C TYR A 314 22.28 11.38 -6.24
N THR A 315 21.30 11.53 -7.15
CA THR A 315 21.51 11.95 -8.54
C THR A 315 21.38 13.45 -8.72
N GLU A 316 20.77 14.14 -7.76
CA GLU A 316 20.55 15.58 -7.72
C GLU A 316 20.27 16.08 -6.30
N GLU A 317 20.35 17.40 -6.10
CA GLU A 317 20.00 18.03 -4.83
C GLU A 317 18.48 18.14 -4.62
N LEU A 318 18.06 18.11 -3.36
CA LEU A 318 16.65 18.29 -3.00
C LEU A 318 16.26 19.78 -3.13
N ASN A 319 15.17 20.06 -3.83
CA ASN A 319 14.63 21.39 -4.03
C ASN A 319 13.15 21.44 -3.60
N TYR A 320 12.95 21.72 -2.32
CA TYR A 320 11.62 21.85 -1.70
C TYR A 320 10.85 23.10 -2.15
N ASP A 321 11.46 24.02 -2.90
CA ASP A 321 10.74 25.12 -3.52
C ASP A 321 9.92 24.65 -4.72
N LEU A 322 10.40 23.62 -5.43
CA LEU A 322 9.78 23.10 -6.65
C LEU A 322 8.97 21.82 -6.44
N TYR A 323 9.41 20.94 -5.55
CA TYR A 323 8.83 19.61 -5.36
C TYR A 323 8.60 19.32 -3.88
N ASP A 324 7.66 18.43 -3.60
CA ASP A 324 7.70 17.67 -2.36
C ASP A 324 8.40 16.33 -2.63
N TYR A 325 8.81 15.66 -1.56
CA TYR A 325 9.55 14.41 -1.66
C TYR A 325 8.88 13.34 -0.82
N LYS A 326 8.96 12.10 -1.28
CA LYS A 326 8.58 10.94 -0.50
C LYS A 326 9.79 10.05 -0.23
N LEU A 327 9.85 9.52 0.98
CA LEU A 327 10.81 8.51 1.42
C LEU A 327 10.09 7.17 1.54
N ALA A 328 10.58 6.16 0.83
CA ALA A 328 10.15 4.78 1.01
C ALA A 328 11.28 3.97 1.66
N VAL A 329 10.92 3.09 2.59
CA VAL A 329 11.79 2.05 3.17
C VAL A 329 11.11 0.73 2.89
N VAL A 330 11.83 -0.25 2.35
CA VAL A 330 11.25 -1.51 1.86
C VAL A 330 12.11 -2.70 2.25
N PHE A 331 11.44 -3.73 2.77
CA PHE A 331 12.00 -5.05 3.05
C PHE A 331 11.18 -6.12 2.33
N ALA A 332 11.85 -7.12 1.76
CA ALA A 332 11.20 -8.28 1.17
C ALA A 332 12.03 -9.56 1.34
N SER A 333 11.40 -10.67 1.71
CA SER A 333 12.08 -11.97 1.90
C SER A 333 12.52 -12.63 0.58
N SER A 334 11.83 -12.29 -0.52
CA SER A 334 12.24 -12.61 -1.90
C SER A 334 12.22 -11.34 -2.76
N LYS A 335 13.35 -11.02 -3.39
CA LYS A 335 13.63 -9.83 -4.19
C LYS A 335 12.66 -9.66 -5.36
N ASN A 336 12.34 -10.76 -6.05
CA ASN A 336 11.44 -10.80 -7.20
C ASN A 336 10.03 -11.29 -6.81
N GLY A 337 9.68 -11.14 -5.53
CA GLY A 337 8.46 -11.69 -4.96
C GLY A 337 7.18 -11.03 -5.47
N ASP A 338 7.26 -9.77 -5.88
CA ASP A 338 6.26 -9.00 -6.62
C ASP A 338 5.93 -9.61 -7.99
N PHE A 339 6.89 -10.29 -8.62
CA PHE A 339 6.71 -11.09 -9.84
C PHE A 339 6.47 -12.58 -9.57
N TYR A 340 6.17 -12.94 -8.32
CA TYR A 340 5.91 -14.30 -7.86
C TYR A 340 7.10 -15.26 -8.08
N GLU A 341 8.33 -14.76 -8.01
CA GLU A 341 9.55 -15.56 -7.99
C GLU A 341 10.21 -15.47 -6.61
N GLY A 342 10.50 -16.63 -6.01
CA GLY A 342 11.06 -16.72 -4.67
C GLY A 342 11.18 -18.16 -4.20
N ALA A 343 11.95 -18.40 -3.15
CA ALA A 343 12.06 -19.72 -2.53
C ALA A 343 11.16 -19.79 -1.29
N VAL A 344 10.31 -20.82 -1.25
CA VAL A 344 9.45 -21.04 -0.08
C VAL A 344 10.33 -21.30 1.14
N GLY A 345 10.05 -20.59 2.23
CA GLY A 345 10.84 -20.64 3.46
C GLY A 345 12.00 -19.65 3.51
N SER A 346 12.23 -18.84 2.47
CA SER A 346 13.15 -17.69 2.57
C SER A 346 12.71 -16.76 3.69
N LYS A 347 13.59 -16.53 4.66
CA LYS A 347 13.32 -15.77 5.89
C LYS A 347 14.26 -14.58 5.99
N LEU A 348 13.68 -13.40 6.06
CA LEU A 348 14.35 -12.15 6.41
C LEU A 348 13.80 -11.68 7.75
N ILE A 349 14.69 -11.43 8.72
CA ILE A 349 14.34 -10.75 9.97
C ILE A 349 15.05 -9.41 9.97
N VAL A 350 14.33 -8.34 10.28
CA VAL A 350 14.86 -6.96 10.32
C VAL A 350 14.48 -6.31 11.64
N ASP A 351 15.43 -5.57 12.21
CA ASP A 351 15.29 -4.91 13.50
C ASP A 351 16.11 -3.60 13.57
N ASN A 352 15.70 -2.67 14.44
CA ASN A 352 16.35 -1.41 14.76
C ASN A 352 16.79 -0.60 13.53
N VAL A 353 15.86 -0.33 12.61
CA VAL A 353 16.17 0.43 11.41
C VAL A 353 16.08 1.93 11.68
N GLU A 354 17.08 2.68 11.23
CA GLU A 354 17.12 4.13 11.31
C GLU A 354 17.45 4.73 9.94
N VAL A 355 16.70 5.76 9.53
CA VAL A 355 17.11 6.66 8.45
C VAL A 355 17.68 7.94 9.08
N VAL A 356 18.99 8.08 8.99
CA VAL A 356 19.72 9.23 9.52
C VAL A 356 19.61 10.38 8.53
N CYS A 357 19.24 11.56 9.03
CA CYS A 357 19.14 12.78 8.24
C CYS A 357 20.18 13.83 8.64
N GLU A 358 20.64 14.60 7.66
CA GLU A 358 21.38 15.83 7.84
C GLU A 358 20.42 17.02 7.80
N TYR A 359 20.50 17.90 8.80
CA TYR A 359 19.70 19.11 8.86
C TYR A 359 20.51 20.28 8.28
N GLU A 360 19.89 21.09 7.42
CA GLU A 360 20.50 22.34 6.99
C GLU A 360 20.84 23.17 8.23
N SER A 361 22.10 23.60 8.33
CA SER A 361 22.51 24.54 9.36
C SER A 361 21.83 25.88 9.07
N ASN A 362 21.00 26.36 9.99
CA ASN A 362 20.37 27.69 9.90
C ASN A 362 21.40 28.82 9.80
#